data_AF-A0A1X7U1S8-F1
#
_entry.id   AF-A0A1X7U1S8-F1
#
_cell.length_a   1.000
_cell.length_b   1.000
_cell.length_c   1.000
_cell.angle_alpha   90.00
_cell.angle_beta   90.00
_cell.angle_gamma   90.00
#
_symmetry.space_group_name_H-M   'P 1'
#
loop_
_entity.id
_entity.type
_entity.pdbx_description
1 polymer ?
#
loop_
_entity_poly.entity_id
_entity_poly.type
_entity_poly.pdbx_seq_one_letter_code
_entity_poly.pdbx_strand_id
1 'polypeptide(L)'
;MRITSAKSEYEATLVTAFYHSPQLLYCHLRRFASSPPIPESVFCNGTMSVDACSKVDLFNSVFTSTDFLLPPMDQLPTPSNELSSIDTSCKDVYLALMSLNLSKPFGYD
;
A
#
# COMPACT_ATOMS: atom_id res chain seq x y z
N MET A 1 -0.19 -14.47 -20.73
CA MET A 1 -0.17 -13.19 -21.50
C MET A 1 -1.61 -12.69 -21.70
N ARG A 2 -2.32 -12.33 -20.61
CA ARG A 2 -3.73 -11.86 -20.67
C ARG A 2 -3.87 -10.35 -20.41
N ILE A 3 -2.98 -9.80 -19.58
CA ILE A 3 -3.00 -8.39 -19.16
C ILE A 3 -2.69 -7.45 -20.33
N THR A 4 -1.74 -7.80 -21.19
CA THR A 4 -1.38 -6.99 -22.37
C THR A 4 -2.51 -6.90 -23.39
N SER A 5 -3.26 -7.99 -23.59
CA SER A 5 -4.42 -8.02 -24.47
C SER A 5 -5.57 -7.18 -23.92
N ALA A 6 -5.89 -7.34 -22.63
CA ALA A 6 -6.94 -6.56 -21.98
C ALA A 6 -6.62 -5.05 -21.99
N LYS A 7 -5.34 -4.69 -21.83
CA LYS A 7 -4.88 -3.30 -21.96
C LYS A 7 -5.13 -2.75 -23.37
N SER A 8 -4.71 -3.48 -24.40
CA SER A 8 -4.88 -3.04 -25.79
C SER A 8 -6.36 -2.89 -26.18
N GLU A 9 -7.22 -3.77 -25.69
CA GLU A 9 -8.66 -3.72 -25.92
C GLU A 9 -9.31 -2.52 -25.23
N TYR A 10 -8.90 -2.23 -24.00
CA TYR A 10 -9.34 -1.06 -23.26
C TYR A 10 -8.94 0.26 -23.94
N GLU A 11 -7.69 0.35 -24.41
CA GLU A 11 -7.20 1.53 -25.15
C GLU A 11 -7.97 1.75 -26.45
N ALA A 12 -8.22 0.69 -27.23
CA ALA A 12 -9.03 0.78 -28.46
C ALA A 12 -10.48 1.23 -28.17
N THR A 13 -11.05 0.73 -27.08
CA THR A 13 -12.39 1.12 -26.62
C THR A 13 -12.44 2.58 -26.16
N LEU A 14 -11.40 3.08 -25.49
CA LEU A 14 -11.29 4.48 -25.10
C LEU A 14 -11.23 5.40 -26.32
N VAL A 15 -10.37 5.07 -27.29
CA VAL A 15 -10.22 5.90 -28.50
C VAL A 15 -11.53 5.95 -29.27
N THR A 16 -12.22 4.83 -29.44
CA THR A 16 -13.52 4.79 -30.15
C THR A 16 -14.63 5.50 -29.39
N ALA A 17 -14.75 5.29 -28.07
CA ALA A 17 -15.80 5.90 -27.25
C ALA A 17 -15.70 7.43 -27.16
N PHE A 18 -14.47 7.97 -27.15
CA PHE A 18 -14.23 9.40 -26.96
C PHE A 18 -13.80 10.14 -28.23
N TYR A 19 -13.75 9.46 -29.39
CA TYR A 19 -13.31 10.04 -30.67
C TYR A 19 -14.03 11.34 -31.03
N HIS A 20 -15.36 11.36 -30.87
CA HIS A 20 -16.19 12.52 -31.22
C HIS A 20 -16.23 13.62 -30.13
N SER A 21 -15.75 13.31 -28.92
CA SER A 21 -15.89 14.19 -27.75
C SER A 21 -14.65 14.11 -26.84
N PRO A 22 -13.50 14.65 -27.28
CA PRO A 22 -12.25 14.58 -26.52
C PRO A 22 -12.30 15.29 -25.16
N GLN A 23 -13.20 16.27 -25.00
CA GLN A 23 -13.48 16.94 -23.73
C GLN A 23 -13.98 15.95 -22.66
N LEU A 24 -14.75 14.94 -23.06
CA LEU A 24 -15.25 13.91 -22.15
C LEU A 24 -14.12 12.95 -21.72
N LEU A 25 -13.15 12.69 -22.58
CA LEU A 25 -11.95 11.93 -22.21
C LEU A 25 -11.16 12.69 -21.15
N TYR A 26 -10.96 14.00 -21.33
CA TYR A 26 -10.30 14.83 -20.33
C TYR A 26 -11.05 14.81 -18.99
N CYS A 27 -12.37 14.97 -19.00
CA CYS A 27 -13.19 14.85 -17.77
C CYS A 27 -13.09 13.46 -17.14
N HIS A 28 -13.07 12.39 -17.94
CA HIS A 28 -12.91 11.02 -17.48
C HIS A 28 -11.54 10.80 -16.82
N LEU A 29 -10.46 11.21 -17.47
CA LEU A 29 -9.09 11.13 -16.95
C LEU A 29 -8.90 11.99 -15.70
N ARG A 30 -9.47 13.20 -15.69
CA ARG A 30 -9.42 14.11 -14.55
C ARG A 30 -10.08 13.51 -13.31
N ARG A 31 -11.15 12.72 -13.47
CA ARG A 31 -11.79 12.02 -12.33
C ARG A 31 -10.88 11.03 -11.64
N PHE A 32 -9.95 10.39 -12.35
CA PHE A 32 -8.93 9.53 -11.73
C PHE A 32 -7.83 10.34 -11.03
N ALA A 33 -7.51 11.54 -11.55
CA ALA A 33 -6.54 12.43 -10.92
C ALA A 33 -7.10 13.15 -9.67
N SER A 34 -8.43 13.32 -9.59
CA SER A 34 -9.11 14.02 -8.50
C SER A 34 -9.90 13.12 -7.55
N SER A 35 -9.96 11.81 -7.80
CA SER A 35 -10.63 10.89 -6.87
C SER A 35 -9.82 10.81 -5.58
N PRO A 36 -10.47 10.82 -4.40
CA PRO A 36 -9.77 10.51 -3.17
C PRO A 36 -9.09 9.15 -3.29
N PRO A 37 -7.86 8.98 -2.76
CA PRO A 37 -7.12 7.72 -2.82
C PRO A 37 -7.86 6.56 -2.14
N ILE A 38 -8.88 6.87 -1.34
CA ILE A 38 -9.74 5.91 -0.64
C ILE A 38 -11.13 5.94 -1.30
N PRO A 39 -11.66 4.80 -1.74
CA PRO A 39 -13.03 4.69 -2.25
C PRO A 39 -14.05 5.25 -1.26
N GLU A 40 -15.12 5.89 -1.75
CA GLU A 40 -16.20 6.42 -0.89
C GLU A 40 -16.90 5.32 -0.09
N SER A 41 -17.00 4.11 -0.63
CA SER A 41 -17.46 2.93 0.07
C SER A 41 -16.70 1.68 -0.40
N VAL A 42 -16.59 0.69 0.48
CA VAL A 42 -16.01 -0.63 0.17
C VAL A 42 -17.04 -1.70 0.50
N PHE A 43 -17.18 -2.68 -0.38
CA PHE A 43 -18.11 -3.80 -0.21
C PHE A 43 -17.35 -5.12 -0.21
N CYS A 44 -17.52 -5.93 0.83
CA CYS A 44 -16.93 -7.26 0.95
C CYS A 44 -17.95 -8.22 1.58
N ASN A 45 -18.24 -9.34 0.90
CA ASN A 45 -19.08 -10.44 1.39
C ASN A 45 -20.44 -10.00 1.98
N GLY A 46 -21.14 -9.05 1.35
CA GLY A 46 -22.44 -8.56 1.83
C GLY A 46 -22.36 -7.38 2.79
N THR A 47 -21.15 -7.00 3.21
CA THR A 47 -20.91 -5.92 4.19
C THR A 47 -20.41 -4.67 3.47
N MET A 48 -21.13 -3.55 3.62
CA MET A 48 -20.75 -2.25 3.08
C MET A 48 -20.18 -1.36 4.18
N SER A 49 -19.04 -0.73 3.91
CA SER A 49 -18.44 0.24 4.82
C SER A 49 -18.16 1.57 4.13
N VAL A 50 -18.52 2.66 4.81
CA VAL A 50 -18.32 4.06 4.36
C VAL A 50 -17.31 4.79 5.25
N ASP A 51 -17.14 4.33 6.49
CA ASP A 51 -16.19 4.86 7.47
C ASP A 51 -14.74 4.42 7.19
N ALA A 52 -13.77 5.30 7.46
CA ALA A 52 -12.37 5.07 7.12
C ALA A 52 -11.74 3.90 7.91
N CYS A 53 -11.99 3.82 9.22
CA CYS A 53 -11.49 2.72 10.05
C CYS A 53 -12.10 1.39 9.63
N SER A 54 -13.42 1.40 9.45
CA SER A 54 -14.18 0.22 9.04
C SER A 54 -13.79 -0.28 7.64
N LYS A 55 -13.32 0.61 6.74
CA LYS A 55 -12.76 0.21 5.43
C LYS A 55 -11.41 -0.48 5.55
N VAL A 56 -10.56 -0.04 6.48
CA VAL A 56 -9.26 -0.67 6.75
C VAL A 56 -9.46 -2.08 7.27
N ASP A 57 -10.41 -2.28 8.19
CA ASP A 57 -10.73 -3.60 8.72
C ASP A 57 -11.29 -4.52 7.63
N LEU A 58 -12.19 -4.00 6.79
CA LEU A 58 -12.74 -4.76 5.67
C LEU A 58 -11.66 -5.12 4.64
N PHE A 59 -10.72 -4.22 4.34
CA PHE A 59 -9.61 -4.49 3.45
C PHE A 59 -8.63 -5.50 4.06
N ASN A 60 -8.27 -5.35 5.34
CA ASN A 60 -7.42 -6.30 6.06
C ASN A 60 -8.04 -7.70 6.07
N SER A 61 -9.36 -7.81 6.27
CA SER A 61 -10.06 -9.10 6.27
C SER A 61 -9.88 -9.90 4.98
N VAL A 62 -9.70 -9.24 3.83
CA VAL A 62 -9.46 -9.89 2.54
C VAL A 62 -8.08 -10.57 2.50
N PHE A 63 -7.10 -10.05 3.25
CA PHE A 63 -5.73 -10.58 3.29
C PHE A 63 -5.44 -11.41 4.55
N THR A 64 -6.26 -11.29 5.58
CA THR A 64 -6.15 -12.03 6.85
C THR A 64 -7.19 -13.13 7.01
N SER A 65 -8.09 -13.33 6.03
CA SER A 65 -8.97 -14.49 5.99
C SER A 65 -8.15 -15.74 5.67
N THR A 66 -7.46 -16.27 6.68
CA THR A 66 -6.80 -17.56 6.61
C THR A 66 -7.55 -18.51 7.53
N ASP A 67 -7.92 -19.69 7.04
CA ASP A 67 -8.36 -20.82 7.89
C ASP A 67 -7.20 -21.39 8.73
N PHE A 68 -6.03 -20.74 8.67
CA PHE A 68 -4.85 -21.07 9.43
C PHE A 68 -5.07 -20.71 10.90
N LEU A 69 -5.36 -21.73 11.69
CA LEU A 69 -5.23 -21.67 13.14
C LEU A 69 -3.74 -21.60 13.47
N LEU A 70 -3.28 -20.46 14.00
CA LEU A 70 -1.94 -20.39 14.56
C LEU A 70 -1.78 -21.51 15.59
N PRO A 71 -0.69 -22.31 15.54
CA PRO A 71 -0.40 -23.23 16.62
C PRO A 71 -0.27 -22.45 17.94
N PRO A 72 -0.60 -23.05 19.09
CA PRO A 72 -0.43 -22.43 20.39
C PRO A 72 0.99 -21.85 20.51
N MET A 73 1.11 -20.64 21.07
CA MET A 73 2.40 -19.95 21.26
C MET A 73 3.45 -20.85 21.94
N ASP A 74 3.00 -21.76 22.81
CA ASP A 74 3.83 -22.74 23.52
C ASP A 74 4.51 -23.79 22.61
N GLN A 75 4.11 -23.86 21.34
CA GLN A 75 4.66 -24.80 20.33
C GLN A 75 5.53 -24.12 19.27
N LEU A 76 5.66 -22.79 19.32
CA LEU A 76 6.52 -22.06 18.40
C LEU A 76 7.95 -22.10 18.93
N PRO A 77 8.95 -22.49 18.11
CA PRO A 77 10.34 -22.42 18.53
C PRO A 77 10.71 -20.94 18.74
N THR A 78 10.75 -20.52 19.99
CA THR A 78 11.26 -19.20 20.37
C THR A 78 12.74 -19.17 20.01
N PRO A 79 13.22 -18.20 19.21
CA PRO A 79 14.65 -18.09 18.96
C PRO A 79 15.36 -17.90 20.31
N SER A 80 16.41 -18.69 20.57
CA SER A 80 17.15 -18.65 21.84
C SER A 80 17.80 -17.29 22.13
N ASN A 81 17.93 -16.46 21.09
CA ASN A 81 18.46 -15.10 21.16
C ASN A 81 17.39 -14.12 20.66
N GLU A 82 16.44 -13.77 21.53
CA GLU A 82 15.59 -12.61 21.29
C GLU A 82 16.39 -11.34 21.58
N LEU A 83 16.37 -10.37 20.66
CA LEU A 83 16.76 -9.00 20.96
C LEU A 83 15.70 -8.42 21.90
N SER A 84 15.87 -8.65 23.20
CA SER A 84 14.89 -8.29 24.22
C SER A 84 14.80 -6.78 24.49
N SER A 85 15.79 -6.01 24.06
CA SER A 85 15.77 -4.55 24.15
C SER A 85 16.83 -3.93 23.24
N ILE A 86 16.45 -2.87 22.54
CA ILE A 86 17.39 -1.92 21.93
C ILE A 86 17.21 -0.63 22.73
N ASP A 87 18.23 -0.30 23.53
CA ASP A 87 18.26 0.96 24.26
C ASP A 87 19.26 1.90 23.57
N THR A 88 18.86 3.15 23.37
CA THR A 88 19.67 4.17 22.72
C THR A 88 19.88 5.32 23.68
N SER A 89 21.10 5.53 24.13
CA SER A 89 21.42 6.66 25.00
C SER A 89 21.71 7.92 24.19
N CYS A 90 21.59 9.10 24.81
CA CYS A 90 22.02 10.37 24.20
C CYS A 90 23.49 10.34 23.77
N LYS A 91 24.33 9.55 24.45
CA LYS A 91 25.74 9.38 24.11
C LYS A 91 25.91 8.62 22.78
N ASP A 92 25.09 7.63 22.52
CA ASP A 92 25.14 6.84 21.29
C ASP A 92 24.75 7.71 20.08
N VAL A 93 23.71 8.55 20.26
CA VAL A 93 23.31 9.53 19.24
C VAL A 93 24.42 10.56 19.00
N TYR A 94 25.05 11.07 20.07
CA TYR A 94 26.15 12.02 19.94
C TYR A 94 27.35 11.41 19.18
N LEU A 95 27.74 10.18 19.52
CA LEU A 95 28.84 9.49 18.82
C LEU A 95 28.51 9.22 17.35
N ALA A 96 27.26 8.86 17.04
CA ALA A 96 26.81 8.67 15.67
C ALA A 96 26.85 9.98 14.86
N LEU A 97 26.44 11.11 15.45
CA LEU A 97 26.52 12.42 14.81
C LEU A 97 27.97 12.86 14.60
N MET A 98 28.86 12.55 15.53
CA MET A 98 30.29 12.86 15.40
C MET A 98 31.01 11.97 14.36
N SER A 99 30.48 10.78 14.06
CA SER A 99 31.05 9.88 13.05
C SER A 99 30.55 10.18 11.63
N LEU A 100 29.59 11.11 11.47
CA LEU A 100 29.14 11.57 10.16
C LEU A 100 30.29 12.26 9.43
N ASN A 101 30.73 11.67 8.33
CA ASN A 101 31.71 12.28 7.46
C ASN A 101 31.06 13.40 6.63
N LEU A 102 31.21 14.64 7.09
CA LEU A 102 30.73 15.84 6.41
C LEU A 102 31.39 16.12 5.05
N SER A 103 32.48 15.41 4.73
CA SER A 103 33.11 15.49 3.41
C SER A 103 32.47 14.56 2.38
N LYS A 104 31.51 13.70 2.78
CA LYS A 104 30.72 12.90 1.83
C LYS A 104 29.67 13.81 1.20
N PRO A 105 29.67 14.00 -0.14
CA PRO A 105 28.65 14.81 -0.79
C PRO A 105 27.26 14.20 -0.55
N PHE A 106 26.27 15.07 -0.27
CA PHE A 106 24.86 14.68 -0.27
C PHE A 106 24.49 14.26 -1.71
N GLY A 107 24.34 12.96 -1.94
CA GLY A 107 24.07 12.42 -3.27
C GLY A 107 23.42 11.04 -3.20
N TYR A 108 22.41 10.87 -4.05
CA TYR A 108 21.49 9.75 -4.21
C TYR A 108 22.10 8.35 -4.02
N ASP A 109 21.40 7.53 -3.24
CA ASP A 109 21.35 6.07 -3.40
C ASP A 109 20.11 5.73 -4.24
#